data_AF-A0A3A9J613-F1
#
_entry.id   AF-A0A3A9J613-F1
#
_cell.length_a   1.000
_cell.length_b   1.000
_cell.length_c   1.000
_cell.angle_alpha   90.00
_cell.angle_beta   90.00
_cell.angle_gamma   90.00
#
_symmetry.space_group_name_H-M   'P 1'
#
loop_
_entity.id
_entity.type
_entity.pdbx_description
1 polymer ?
#
loop_
_entity_poly.entity_id
_entity_poly.type
_entity_poly.pdbx_seq_one_letter_code
_entity_poly.pdbx_strand_id
1 'polypeptide(L)' 'AAPLFAAAITGGLAHTQGGALVDAGARVLRPDGSAIPGLLAAGGTACGVSGPGAAGYVPGNGLAQSFALGLAAGATAAG' A
#
# COMPACT_ATOMS: atom_id res chain seq x y z
N ALA A 1 -19.84 -31.11 26.50
CA ALA A 1 -18.57 -30.39 26.27
C ALA A 1 -18.66 -29.67 24.94
N ALA A 2 -18.18 -28.43 24.83
CA ALA A 2 -18.07 -27.73 23.55
C ALA A 2 -16.89 -28.31 22.73
N PRO A 3 -16.92 -28.28 21.39
CA PRO A 3 -15.84 -28.80 20.56
C PRO A 3 -14.56 -27.96 20.66
N LEU A 4 -13.40 -28.63 20.64
CA LEU A 4 -12.08 -28.00 20.51
C LEU A 4 -11.65 -28.02 19.04
N PHE A 5 -10.93 -26.98 18.59
CA PHE A 5 -10.43 -26.84 17.22
C PHE A 5 -8.92 -26.56 17.21
N ALA A 6 -8.22 -27.04 16.18
CA ALA A 6 -6.80 -26.78 15.96
C ALA A 6 -6.49 -26.62 14.47
N ALA A 7 -5.49 -25.80 14.15
CA ALA A 7 -4.96 -25.62 12.80
C ALA A 7 -3.43 -25.55 12.84
N ALA A 8 -2.77 -26.18 11.87
CA ALA A 8 -1.33 -26.04 11.67
C ALA A 8 -1.04 -24.74 10.91
N ILE A 9 -0.18 -23.88 11.47
CA ILE A 9 0.16 -22.57 10.91
C ILE A 9 1.63 -22.54 10.49
N THR A 10 1.90 -21.98 9.32
CA THR A 10 3.25 -21.72 8.81
C THR A 10 3.32 -20.32 8.20
N GLY A 11 4.52 -19.86 7.86
CA GLY A 11 4.74 -18.58 7.19
C GLY A 11 4.48 -18.65 5.68
N GLY A 12 4.02 -17.53 5.12
CA GLY A 12 3.92 -17.31 3.68
C GLY A 12 4.30 -15.87 3.34
N LEU A 13 4.82 -15.66 2.13
CA LEU A 13 5.03 -14.30 1.60
C LEU A 13 3.67 -13.70 1.25
N ALA A 14 3.35 -12.55 1.83
CA ALA A 14 2.02 -11.95 1.72
C ALA A 14 2.03 -10.60 0.99
N HIS A 15 3.04 -9.76 1.21
CA HIS A 15 3.03 -8.37 0.74
C HIS A 15 4.45 -7.82 0.57
N THR A 16 4.64 -6.97 -0.43
CA THR A 16 5.84 -6.16 -0.63
C THR A 16 5.62 -4.75 -0.10
N GLN A 17 6.51 -4.25 0.76
CA GLN A 17 6.44 -2.88 1.23
C GLN A 17 6.95 -1.85 0.21
N GLY A 18 7.68 -2.28 -0.82
CA GLY A 18 8.12 -1.41 -1.91
C GLY A 18 6.98 -1.04 -2.87
N GLY A 19 7.31 -0.24 -3.87
CA GLY A 19 6.38 0.19 -4.91
C GLY A 19 6.80 1.52 -5.53
N ALA A 20 5.96 2.06 -6.41
CA ALA A 20 6.15 3.39 -6.95
C ALA A 20 6.01 4.44 -5.85
N LEU A 21 6.95 5.38 -5.77
CA LEU A 21 6.79 6.53 -4.88
C LEU A 21 5.69 7.44 -5.45
N VAL A 22 4.79 7.89 -4.59
CA VAL A 22 3.68 8.76 -4.96
C VAL A 22 3.59 9.96 -4.03
N ASP A 23 3.06 11.07 -4.55
CA ASP A 23 2.67 12.21 -3.71
C ASP A 23 1.28 12.02 -3.06
N ALA A 24 0.81 13.03 -2.33
CA ALA A 24 -0.50 13.01 -1.67
C ALA A 24 -1.71 12.91 -2.64
N GLY A 25 -1.51 13.20 -3.93
CA GLY A 25 -2.51 13.02 -4.99
C GLY A 25 -2.38 11.67 -5.70
N ALA A 26 -1.57 10.75 -5.17
CA ALA A 26 -1.28 9.45 -5.77
C ALA A 26 -0.57 9.53 -7.13
N ARG A 27 0.07 10.65 -7.48
CA ARG A 27 0.87 10.79 -8.72
C ARG A 27 2.21 10.11 -8.57
N VAL A 28 2.57 9.28 -9.54
CA VAL A 28 3.87 8.60 -9.55
C VAL A 28 4.99 9.61 -9.73
N LEU A 29 6.01 9.52 -8.87
CA LEU A 29 7.16 10.41 -8.88
C LEU A 29 8.35 9.79 -9.62
N ARG A 30 9.06 10.63 -10.36
CA ARG A 30 10.40 10.34 -10.86
C ARG A 30 11.44 10.40 -9.73
N PRO A 31 12.67 9.89 -9.95
CA PRO A 31 13.75 10.02 -8.96
C PRO A 31 14.10 11.46 -8.59
N ASP A 32 13.85 12.43 -9.47
CA ASP A 32 14.04 13.87 -9.20
C ASP A 32 12.90 14.51 -8.39
N GLY A 33 11.88 13.72 -8.01
CA GLY A 33 10.70 14.18 -7.26
C GLY A 33 9.58 14.76 -8.12
N SER A 34 9.77 14.94 -9.43
CA SER A 34 8.72 15.43 -10.33
C SER A 34 7.67 14.36 -10.61
N ALA A 35 6.40 14.77 -10.70
CA ALA A 35 5.31 13.86 -11.07
C ALA A 35 5.38 13.47 -12.56
N ILE A 36 5.11 12.21 -12.87
CA ILE A 36 4.91 11.73 -14.24
C ILE A 36 3.48 12.11 -14.67
N PRO A 37 3.30 12.96 -15.69
CA PRO A 37 1.97 13.42 -16.10
C PRO A 37 1.06 12.25 -16.51
N GLY A 38 -0.16 12.23 -15.97
CA GLY A 38 -1.17 11.22 -16.28
C GLY A 38 -0.94 9.85 -15.65
N LEU A 39 0.10 9.65 -14.83
CA LEU A 39 0.39 8.37 -14.19
C LEU A 39 0.12 8.42 -12.68
N LEU A 40 -0.84 7.61 -12.24
CA LEU A 40 -1.23 7.45 -10.84
C LEU A 40 -0.96 6.02 -10.36
N ALA A 41 -0.70 5.85 -9.06
CA ALA A 41 -0.58 4.53 -8.44
C ALA A 41 -1.19 4.53 -7.03
N ALA A 42 -1.89 3.44 -6.70
CA ALA A 42 -2.54 3.25 -5.42
C ALA A 42 -2.51 1.79 -4.99
N GLY A 43 -2.65 1.55 -3.69
CA GLY A 43 -2.59 0.21 -3.12
C GLY A 43 -1.22 -0.44 -3.25
N GLY A 44 -1.18 -1.74 -3.53
CA GLY A 44 0.08 -2.52 -3.53
C GLY A 44 1.09 -2.15 -4.61
N THR A 45 0.72 -1.32 -5.58
CA THR A 45 1.65 -0.77 -6.58
C THR A 45 2.39 0.47 -6.08
N ALA A 46 1.85 1.17 -5.08
CA ALA A 46 2.48 2.31 -4.44
C ALA A 46 3.35 1.87 -3.26
N CYS A 47 4.43 2.60 -3.00
CA CYS A 47 5.32 2.34 -1.88
C CYS A 47 4.52 2.33 -0.55
N GLY A 48 4.74 1.28 0.24
CA GLY A 48 4.10 1.06 1.52
C GLY A 48 4.48 2.12 2.55
N VAL A 49 3.55 2.45 3.45
CA VAL A 49 3.77 3.40 4.57
C VAL A 49 4.48 2.79 5.78
N SER A 50 4.77 1.48 5.75
CA SER A 50 5.34 0.74 6.89
C SER A 50 6.86 0.84 7.01
N GLY A 51 7.50 1.66 6.16
CA GLY A 51 8.96 1.82 6.17
C GLY A 51 9.71 0.59 5.63
N PRO A 52 11.05 0.54 5.82
CA PRO A 52 11.93 -0.41 5.16
C PRO A 52 11.92 -1.82 5.76
N GLY A 53 11.18 -2.06 6.85
CA GLY A 53 11.21 -3.34 7.55
C GLY A 53 9.97 -3.59 8.39
N ALA A 54 9.90 -4.78 8.97
CA ALA A 54 8.72 -5.26 9.68
C ALA A 54 8.35 -4.43 10.92
N ALA A 55 9.30 -3.71 11.52
CA ALA A 55 9.06 -2.91 12.73
C ALA A 55 8.04 -1.78 12.52
N GLY A 56 7.91 -1.25 11.30
CA GLY A 56 6.90 -0.22 10.98
C GLY A 56 5.58 -0.80 10.45
N TYR A 57 5.48 -2.13 10.31
CA TYR A 57 4.27 -2.77 9.82
C TYR A 57 3.25 -2.93 10.93
N VAL A 58 2.04 -2.43 10.70
CA VAL A 58 0.85 -2.69 11.51
C VAL A 58 -0.20 -3.40 10.65
N PRO A 59 -0.84 -4.47 11.16
CA PRO A 59 -1.93 -5.12 10.46
C PRO A 59 -3.00 -4.11 10.02
N GLY A 60 -3.38 -4.16 8.75
CA GLY A 60 -4.35 -3.22 8.16
C GLY A 60 -3.74 -2.02 7.44
N ASN A 61 -2.45 -1.71 7.62
CA ASN A 61 -1.79 -0.58 6.92
C ASN A 61 -1.96 -0.66 5.40
N GLY A 62 -1.77 -1.85 4.81
CA GLY A 62 -1.93 -2.04 3.37
C GLY A 62 -3.34 -1.71 2.88
N LEU A 63 -4.38 -2.09 3.65
CA LEU A 63 -5.77 -1.78 3.31
C LEU A 63 -6.07 -0.29 3.48
N ALA A 64 -5.65 0.30 4.60
CA ALA A 64 -5.84 1.72 4.89
C ALA A 64 -5.17 2.62 3.83
N GLN A 65 -3.92 2.32 3.50
CA GLN A 65 -3.18 2.98 2.41
C GLN A 65 -3.90 2.81 1.07
N SER A 66 -4.33 1.60 0.73
CA SER A 66 -5.02 1.33 -0.53
C SER A 66 -6.27 2.17 -0.68
N PHE A 67 -7.07 2.27 0.39
CA PHE A 67 -8.30 3.06 0.39
C PHE A 67 -7.99 4.56 0.25
N ALA A 68 -7.07 5.09 1.05
CA ALA A 68 -6.72 6.51 1.03
C ALA A 68 -6.12 6.95 -0.31
N LEU A 69 -5.13 6.21 -0.84
CA LEU A 69 -4.52 6.51 -2.13
C LEU A 69 -5.49 6.29 -3.30
N GLY A 70 -6.37 5.27 -3.22
CA GLY A 70 -7.39 5.06 -4.24
C GLY A 70 -8.36 6.24 -4.33
N LEU A 71 -8.79 6.77 -3.19
CA LEU A 71 -9.62 7.98 -3.12
C LEU A 71 -8.88 9.20 -3.71
N ALA A 72 -7.62 9.40 -3.31
CA ALA A 72 -6.81 10.52 -3.80
C ALA A 72 -6.54 10.43 -5.31
N ALA A 73 -6.27 9.22 -5.82
CA ALA A 73 -6.09 8.96 -7.25
C ALA A 73 -7.35 9.28 -8.03
N GLY A 74 -8.53 8.86 -7.55
CA GLY A 74 -9.81 9.18 -8.17
C GLY A 74 -10.07 10.69 -8.24
N ALA A 75 -9.83 11.41 -7.14
CA ALA A 75 -9.97 12.86 -7.10
C ALA A 75 -8.99 13.57 -8.04
N THR A 76 -7.74 13.08 -8.12
CA THR A 76 -6.71 13.64 -8.99
C THR A 76 -6.95 13.34 -10.47
N ALA A 77 -7.54 12.19 -10.80
CA ALA A 77 -7.88 11.83 -12.17
C ALA A 77 -9.10 12.59 -12.71
N ALA A 78 -9.98 13.07 -11.82
CA ALA A 78 -11.21 13.76 -12.18
C ALA A 78 -11.06 15.28 -12.36
N GLY A 79 -9.96 15.86 -11.86
CA GLY A 79 -9.62 17.29 -11.99
C GLY A 79 -8.58 17.55 -13.06
#